data_AF-A0AAU2LWK6-F1
#
_entry.id   AF-A0AAU2LWK6-F1
#
_cell.length_a   1.000
_cell.length_b   1.000
_cell.length_c   1.000
_cell.angle_alpha   90.00
_cell.angle_beta   90.00
_cell.angle_gamma   90.00
#
_symmetry.space_group_name_H-M   'P 1'
#
loop_
_entity.id
_entity.type
_entity.pdbx_description
1 polymer ?
#
loop_
_entity_poly.entity_id
_entity_poly.type
_entity_poly.pdbx_seq_one_letter_code
_entity_poly.pdbx_strand_id
1 'polypeptide(L)'
;MPKNPPESMQHHLRQRLDAHAKERWPQLSGIQVRFRAGFAYVAGELTGDEEPLPLCRLRFTGVLHTWGFALYLASSGKYEENVLPTGLPFGSPEEALDCAGGLYLDSSRTVTDAPAHAGIGLIRVPVGLVILVGAPASGKTSFVRALIARRRIDAETVVSSDEIRAELFGDPPAEADSDAVDARIFEERDRRIIARLAAGRSAVAESTNVTPQARARLLTIARRFNAPVTMLRFTDEVTDLLQQHVERGRPDVTAADVRAYAAIMTRDASAGQLRSEGAAAVHDVPGRRQGVTPAEAAERFTFC
;
A
#
# COMPACT_ATOMS: atom_id res chain seq x y z
N MET A 1 -33.64 -1.10 -13.47
CA MET A 1 -33.09 -2.20 -12.63
C MET A 1 -32.00 -2.90 -13.40
N PRO A 2 -30.83 -3.20 -12.81
CA PRO A 2 -29.80 -3.94 -13.51
C PRO A 2 -30.32 -5.35 -13.84
N LYS A 3 -30.21 -5.75 -15.10
CA LYS A 3 -30.59 -7.10 -15.54
C LYS A 3 -29.48 -8.08 -15.14
N ASN A 4 -29.86 -9.32 -14.82
CA ASN A 4 -28.88 -10.39 -14.66
C ASN A 4 -28.02 -10.52 -15.93
N PRO A 5 -26.76 -10.96 -15.81
CA PRO A 5 -25.95 -11.32 -16.97
C PRO A 5 -26.68 -12.38 -17.83
N PRO A 6 -26.45 -12.42 -19.15
CA PRO A 6 -26.92 -13.52 -20.00
C PRO A 6 -26.52 -14.89 -19.45
N GLU A 7 -27.33 -15.93 -19.67
CA GLU A 7 -27.09 -17.29 -19.13
C GLU A 7 -25.71 -17.85 -19.51
N SER A 8 -25.22 -17.57 -20.72
CA SER A 8 -23.87 -17.95 -21.16
C SER A 8 -22.78 -17.32 -20.29
N MET A 9 -22.95 -16.06 -19.87
CA MET A 9 -22.02 -15.39 -18.97
C MET A 9 -22.14 -15.91 -17.53
N GLN A 10 -23.35 -16.25 -17.09
CA GLN A 10 -23.56 -16.89 -15.79
C GLN A 10 -22.85 -18.24 -15.71
N HIS A 11 -22.96 -19.05 -16.76
CA HIS A 11 -22.28 -20.34 -16.87
C HIS A 11 -20.75 -20.16 -16.88
N HIS A 12 -20.24 -19.23 -17.68
CA HIS A 12 -18.81 -18.95 -17.75
C HIS A 12 -18.23 -18.41 -16.44
N LEU A 13 -18.98 -17.56 -15.71
CA LEU A 13 -18.57 -17.07 -14.39
C LEU A 13 -18.42 -18.21 -13.39
N ARG A 14 -19.39 -19.14 -13.35
CA ARG A 14 -19.33 -20.32 -12.48
C ARG A 14 -18.09 -21.16 -12.77
N GLN A 15 -17.85 -21.49 -14.04
CA GLN A 15 -16.68 -22.27 -14.46
C GLN A 15 -15.36 -21.63 -14.02
N ARG A 16 -15.24 -20.32 -14.19
CA ARG A 16 -14.03 -19.57 -13.80
C ARG A 16 -13.79 -19.60 -12.29
N LEU A 17 -14.84 -19.32 -11.50
CA LEU A 17 -14.75 -19.33 -10.04
C LEU A 17 -14.48 -20.73 -9.49
N ASP A 18 -15.13 -21.77 -10.04
CA ASP A 18 -14.88 -23.16 -9.64
C ASP A 18 -13.46 -23.62 -9.97
N ALA A 19 -12.95 -23.27 -11.15
CA ALA A 19 -11.58 -23.61 -11.55
C ALA A 19 -10.55 -22.92 -10.65
N HIS A 20 -10.72 -21.62 -10.39
CA HIS A 20 -9.83 -20.84 -9.53
C HIS A 20 -9.88 -21.30 -8.07
N ALA A 21 -11.07 -21.62 -7.56
CA ALA A 21 -11.24 -22.16 -6.21
C ALA A 21 -10.51 -23.49 -6.02
N LYS A 22 -10.61 -24.42 -6.99
CA LYS A 22 -9.89 -25.70 -6.93
C LYS A 22 -8.38 -25.54 -6.89
N GLU A 23 -7.85 -24.53 -7.60
CA GLU A 23 -6.41 -24.26 -7.63
C GLU A 23 -5.92 -23.57 -6.36
N ARG A 24 -6.68 -22.60 -5.84
CA ARG A 24 -6.20 -21.65 -4.82
C ARG A 24 -6.74 -21.90 -3.41
N TRP A 25 -7.89 -22.57 -3.30
CA TRP A 25 -8.64 -22.78 -2.05
C TRP A 25 -9.01 -24.27 -1.90
N PRO A 26 -8.03 -25.17 -1.71
CA PRO A 26 -8.25 -26.63 -1.70
C PRO A 26 -9.18 -27.12 -0.57
N GLN A 27 -9.44 -26.30 0.46
CA GLN A 27 -10.41 -26.59 1.51
C GLN A 27 -11.87 -26.47 1.06
N LEU A 28 -12.14 -25.81 -0.07
CA LEU A 28 -13.47 -25.71 -0.65
C LEU A 28 -13.78 -26.94 -1.50
N SER A 29 -14.90 -27.60 -1.23
CA SER A 29 -15.43 -28.68 -2.07
C SER A 29 -16.10 -28.15 -3.34
N GLY A 30 -16.51 -26.89 -3.35
CA GLY A 30 -17.11 -26.20 -4.49
C GLY A 30 -17.40 -24.71 -4.23
N ILE A 31 -17.80 -23.99 -5.28
CA ILE A 31 -18.32 -22.62 -5.17
C ILE A 31 -19.78 -22.58 -5.61
N GLN A 32 -20.65 -22.06 -4.75
CA GLN A 32 -22.03 -21.78 -5.10
C GLN A 32 -22.17 -20.34 -5.62
N VAL A 33 -22.72 -20.19 -6.83
CA VAL A 33 -23.01 -18.87 -7.43
C VAL A 33 -24.49 -18.71 -7.77
N ARG A 34 -25.18 -17.80 -7.08
CA ARG A 34 -26.60 -17.48 -7.30
C ARG A 34 -26.76 -16.08 -7.90
N PHE A 35 -27.61 -15.94 -8.93
CA PHE A 35 -27.83 -14.65 -9.60
C PHE A 35 -29.18 -14.03 -9.21
N ARG A 36 -29.17 -12.77 -8.79
CA ARG A 36 -30.39 -12.01 -8.49
C ARG A 36 -30.17 -10.52 -8.72
N ALA A 37 -31.10 -9.88 -9.44
CA ALA A 37 -31.16 -8.43 -9.64
C ALA A 37 -29.85 -7.77 -10.14
N GLY A 38 -29.12 -8.45 -11.03
CA GLY A 38 -27.85 -7.97 -11.57
C GLY A 38 -26.62 -8.27 -10.71
N PHE A 39 -26.76 -9.09 -9.68
CA PHE A 39 -25.68 -9.52 -8.81
C PHE A 39 -25.47 -11.02 -8.87
N ALA A 40 -24.22 -11.46 -8.75
CA ALA A 40 -23.84 -12.82 -8.44
C ALA A 40 -23.43 -12.90 -6.96
N TYR A 41 -24.08 -13.77 -6.20
CA TYR A 41 -23.77 -14.04 -4.80
C TYR A 41 -22.92 -15.30 -4.76
N VAL A 42 -21.72 -15.18 -4.21
CA VAL A 42 -20.70 -16.23 -4.21
C VAL A 42 -20.53 -16.74 -2.78
N ALA A 43 -20.68 -18.05 -2.60
CA ALA A 43 -20.45 -18.75 -1.35
C ALA A 43 -19.53 -19.95 -1.57
N GLY A 44 -18.69 -20.27 -0.58
CA GLY A 44 -17.82 -21.43 -0.60
C GLY A 44 -18.45 -22.62 0.12
N GLU A 45 -18.40 -23.80 -0.48
CA GLU A 45 -18.82 -25.05 0.16
C GLU A 45 -17.60 -25.64 0.88
N LEU A 46 -17.69 -25.80 2.20
CA LEU A 46 -16.62 -26.35 3.03
C LEU A 46 -16.84 -27.85 3.25
N THR A 47 -15.76 -28.62 3.27
CA THR A 47 -15.83 -30.06 3.54
C THR A 47 -16.17 -30.30 5.00
N GLY A 48 -17.42 -30.69 5.28
CA GLY A 48 -17.90 -31.02 6.64
C GLY A 48 -18.93 -30.06 7.22
N ASP A 49 -19.21 -28.93 6.56
CA ASP A 49 -20.24 -27.97 6.96
C ASP A 49 -21.53 -28.17 6.16
N GLU A 50 -22.69 -28.00 6.80
CA GLU A 50 -24.00 -28.16 6.15
C GLU A 50 -24.43 -26.93 5.33
N GLU A 51 -23.94 -25.73 5.67
CA GLU A 51 -24.31 -24.48 5.00
C GLU A 51 -23.12 -23.85 4.26
N PRO A 52 -23.29 -23.41 3.00
CA PRO A 52 -22.25 -22.69 2.26
C PRO A 52 -21.87 -21.37 2.94
N LEU A 53 -20.57 -21.14 3.11
CA LEU A 53 -20.02 -19.93 3.70
C LEU A 53 -20.17 -18.74 2.73
N PRO A 54 -20.92 -17.67 3.06
CA PRO A 54 -21.04 -16.53 2.16
C PRO A 54 -19.72 -15.74 2.10
N LEU A 55 -19.23 -15.48 0.88
CA LEU A 55 -17.92 -14.86 0.66
C LEU A 55 -18.05 -13.42 0.14
N CYS A 56 -18.64 -13.27 -1.04
CA CYS A 56 -18.74 -11.96 -1.69
C CYS A 56 -19.95 -11.86 -2.63
N ARG A 57 -20.25 -10.63 -3.06
CA ARG A 57 -21.27 -10.32 -4.05
C ARG A 57 -20.62 -9.53 -5.18
N LEU A 58 -20.83 -10.00 -6.40
CA LEU A 58 -20.32 -9.42 -7.63
C LEU A 58 -21.43 -8.67 -8.36
N ARG A 59 -21.24 -7.38 -8.61
CA ARG A 59 -22.18 -6.55 -9.40
C ARG A 59 -21.83 -6.66 -10.87
N PHE A 60 -22.80 -7.08 -11.67
CA PHE A 60 -22.66 -7.08 -13.13
C PHE A 60 -22.65 -5.64 -13.66
N THR A 61 -21.64 -5.30 -14.44
CA THR A 61 -21.44 -3.96 -15.00
C THR A 61 -21.70 -3.89 -16.51
N GLY A 62 -22.02 -5.03 -17.14
CA GLY A 62 -22.21 -5.14 -18.60
C GLY A 62 -21.03 -5.77 -19.34
N VAL A 63 -19.91 -6.03 -18.65
CA VAL A 63 -18.72 -6.68 -19.22
C VAL A 63 -18.39 -7.98 -18.48
N LEU A 64 -17.79 -8.95 -19.19
CA LEU A 64 -17.58 -10.32 -18.70
C LEU A 64 -16.46 -10.42 -17.64
N HIS A 65 -15.43 -9.59 -17.74
CA HIS A 65 -14.20 -9.74 -16.95
C HIS A 65 -14.09 -8.78 -15.77
N THR A 66 -15.02 -7.83 -15.62
CA THR A 66 -14.92 -6.78 -14.60
C THR A 66 -16.24 -6.63 -13.84
N TRP A 67 -16.19 -6.95 -12.55
CA TRP A 67 -17.34 -7.00 -11.67
C TRP A 67 -17.13 -6.05 -10.49
N GLY A 68 -18.19 -5.34 -10.10
CA GLY A 68 -18.16 -4.58 -8.84
C GLY A 68 -18.10 -5.54 -7.65
N PHE A 69 -17.38 -5.18 -6.59
CA PHE A 69 -17.07 -6.08 -5.48
C PHE A 69 -17.69 -5.61 -4.16
N ALA A 70 -18.42 -6.51 -3.51
CA ALA A 70 -18.86 -6.36 -2.14
C ALA A 70 -18.49 -7.59 -1.32
N LEU A 71 -17.97 -7.37 -0.11
CA LEU A 71 -17.57 -8.42 0.81
C LEU A 71 -18.75 -8.77 1.73
N TYR A 72 -18.98 -10.05 1.98
CA TYR A 72 -19.90 -10.45 3.04
C TYR A 72 -19.27 -10.12 4.40
N LEU A 73 -20.02 -9.57 5.35
CA LEU A 73 -19.56 -9.32 6.72
C LEU A 73 -20.38 -10.15 7.70
N ALA A 74 -19.77 -11.15 8.32
CA ALA A 74 -20.44 -12.04 9.26
C ALA A 74 -21.02 -11.28 10.48
N SER A 75 -20.38 -10.20 10.91
CA SER A 75 -20.82 -9.37 12.03
C SER A 75 -22.16 -8.65 11.79
N SER A 76 -22.48 -8.34 10.52
CA SER A 76 -23.69 -7.60 10.14
C SER A 76 -24.66 -8.44 9.30
N GLY A 77 -24.24 -9.61 8.82
CA GLY A 77 -25.01 -10.48 7.92
C GLY A 77 -25.28 -9.85 6.54
N LYS A 78 -24.48 -8.86 6.14
CA LYS A 78 -24.71 -8.05 4.93
C LYS A 78 -23.51 -8.09 3.99
N TYR A 79 -23.78 -7.74 2.73
CA TYR A 79 -22.74 -7.48 1.73
C TYR A 79 -22.48 -5.99 1.66
N GLU A 80 -21.23 -5.58 1.93
CA GLU A 80 -20.81 -4.19 1.89
C GLU A 80 -19.82 -3.97 0.75
N GLU A 81 -20.02 -2.91 -0.03
CA GLU A 81 -19.12 -2.54 -1.13
C GLU A 81 -17.70 -2.37 -0.56
N ASN A 82 -16.74 -3.01 -1.22
CA ASN A 82 -15.37 -3.07 -0.74
C ASN A 82 -14.40 -2.87 -1.91
N VAL A 83 -13.14 -2.63 -1.59
CA VAL A 83 -12.07 -2.47 -2.58
C VAL A 83 -11.23 -3.74 -2.63
N LEU A 84 -10.91 -4.19 -3.83
CA LEU A 84 -10.00 -5.30 -4.03
C LEU A 84 -8.57 -4.90 -3.62
N PRO A 85 -7.63 -5.87 -3.48
CA PRO A 85 -6.22 -5.57 -3.22
C PRO A 85 -5.57 -4.65 -4.27
N THR A 86 -6.15 -4.59 -5.48
CA THR A 86 -5.79 -3.64 -6.55
C THR A 86 -6.17 -2.18 -6.25
N GLY A 87 -6.94 -1.93 -5.19
CA GLY A 87 -7.43 -0.60 -4.80
C GLY A 87 -8.71 -0.17 -5.52
N LEU A 88 -9.24 -0.97 -6.45
CA LEU A 88 -10.44 -0.68 -7.20
C LEU A 88 -11.67 -1.37 -6.57
N PRO A 89 -12.86 -0.75 -6.63
CA PRO A 89 -14.11 -1.39 -6.21
C PRO A 89 -14.65 -2.39 -7.25
N PHE A 90 -13.84 -2.69 -8.27
CA PHE A 90 -14.14 -3.63 -9.33
C PHE A 90 -12.88 -4.35 -9.78
N GLY A 91 -13.06 -5.57 -10.29
CA GLY A 91 -11.96 -6.38 -10.82
C GLY A 91 -12.48 -7.70 -11.37
N SER A 92 -11.59 -8.64 -11.57
CA SER A 92 -11.96 -9.99 -11.99
C SER A 92 -12.72 -10.73 -10.88
N PRO A 93 -13.60 -11.68 -11.24
CA PRO A 93 -14.30 -12.49 -10.26
C PRO A 93 -13.34 -13.34 -9.41
N GLU A 94 -12.20 -13.77 -9.95
CA GLU A 94 -11.16 -14.51 -9.24
C GLU A 94 -10.45 -13.65 -8.19
N GLU A 95 -10.10 -12.39 -8.51
CA GLU A 95 -9.54 -11.45 -7.53
C GLU A 95 -10.51 -11.18 -6.37
N ALA A 96 -11.80 -11.08 -6.68
CA ALA A 96 -12.84 -10.93 -5.67
C ALA A 96 -13.02 -12.16 -4.78
N LEU A 97 -12.89 -13.36 -5.37
CA LEU A 97 -12.89 -14.61 -4.61
C LEU A 97 -11.67 -14.69 -3.70
N ASP A 98 -10.48 -14.38 -4.20
CA ASP A 98 -9.25 -14.38 -3.40
C ASP A 98 -9.29 -13.37 -2.26
N CYS A 99 -9.83 -12.18 -2.51
CA CYS A 99 -10.01 -11.16 -1.49
C CYS A 99 -10.92 -11.63 -0.35
N ALA A 100 -12.02 -12.31 -0.68
CA ALA A 100 -12.94 -12.84 0.33
C ALA A 100 -12.40 -14.10 1.02
N GLY A 101 -11.79 -15.01 0.25
CA GLY A 101 -11.18 -16.24 0.76
C GLY A 101 -10.05 -15.97 1.73
N GLY A 102 -9.20 -14.98 1.47
CA GLY A 102 -8.11 -14.60 2.38
C GLY A 102 -8.59 -14.08 3.74
N LEU A 103 -9.83 -13.60 3.84
CA LEU A 103 -10.40 -13.17 5.12
C LEU A 103 -11.03 -14.33 5.89
N TYR A 104 -11.72 -15.23 5.20
CA TYR A 104 -12.61 -16.21 5.82
C TYR A 104 -12.11 -17.64 5.82
N LEU A 105 -11.23 -17.98 4.88
CA LEU A 105 -10.74 -19.35 4.65
C LEU A 105 -9.27 -19.52 5.07
N ASP A 106 -8.59 -18.43 5.40
CA ASP A 106 -7.24 -18.46 5.97
C ASP A 106 -7.34 -18.66 7.49
N SER A 107 -7.35 -19.94 7.91
CA SER A 107 -7.53 -20.37 9.30
C SER A 107 -6.36 -20.05 10.25
N SER A 108 -5.48 -19.10 9.90
CA SER A 108 -4.32 -18.71 10.72
C SER A 108 -4.55 -17.50 11.64
N ARG A 109 -5.79 -17.00 11.81
CA ARG A 109 -6.11 -15.93 12.77
C ARG A 109 -7.15 -16.34 13.82
N THR A 110 -6.74 -17.11 14.81
CA THR A 110 -7.34 -17.03 16.16
C THR A 110 -6.50 -16.09 17.02
N VAL A 111 -7.20 -15.12 17.63
CA VAL A 111 -6.64 -14.20 18.63
C VAL A 111 -6.37 -14.99 19.90
N THR A 112 -5.09 -15.25 20.20
CA THR A 112 -4.45 -15.19 21.54
C THR A 112 -3.01 -15.68 21.39
N ASP A 113 -2.09 -15.00 22.09
CA ASP A 113 -0.64 -15.14 22.10
C ASP A 113 0.12 -14.70 20.85
N ALA A 114 0.88 -13.62 20.99
CA ALA A 114 2.14 -13.48 20.24
C ALA A 114 3.21 -14.36 20.94
N PRO A 115 4.28 -14.83 20.27
CA PRO A 115 4.79 -14.41 18.95
C PRO A 115 5.25 -15.58 18.02
N ALA A 116 5.83 -15.18 16.87
CA ALA A 116 6.71 -15.92 15.94
C ALA A 116 6.14 -16.32 14.57
N HIS A 117 6.55 -15.54 13.56
CA HIS A 117 6.65 -15.87 12.13
C HIS A 117 5.41 -16.45 11.42
N ALA A 118 4.33 -15.66 11.35
CA ALA A 118 3.29 -15.84 10.32
C ALA A 118 3.81 -15.31 8.97
N GLY A 119 3.75 -16.15 7.94
CA GLY A 119 4.23 -15.87 6.58
C GLY A 119 3.70 -14.54 6.05
N ILE A 120 4.62 -13.62 5.75
CA ILE A 120 4.31 -12.26 5.37
C ILE A 120 3.81 -12.28 3.92
N GLY A 121 2.53 -11.92 3.70
CA GLY A 121 2.05 -11.59 2.37
C GLY A 121 2.95 -10.51 1.76
N LEU A 122 3.67 -10.87 0.70
CA LEU A 122 4.61 -9.97 0.03
C LEU A 122 3.82 -8.83 -0.65
N ILE A 123 4.12 -7.60 -0.28
CA ILE A 123 3.60 -6.39 -0.91
C ILE A 123 4.38 -6.15 -2.19
N ARG A 124 3.70 -6.28 -3.33
CA ARG A 124 4.26 -5.98 -4.64
C ARG A 124 4.13 -4.48 -4.93
N VAL A 125 5.25 -3.81 -5.12
CA VAL A 125 5.34 -2.40 -5.51
C VAL A 125 5.60 -2.36 -7.03
N PRO A 126 4.66 -1.84 -7.84
CA PRO A 126 4.84 -1.77 -9.29
C PRO A 126 5.88 -0.72 -9.69
N VAL A 127 6.33 -0.77 -10.93
CA VAL A 127 7.17 0.28 -11.52
C VAL A 127 6.43 1.62 -11.46
N GLY A 128 7.05 2.62 -10.84
CA GLY A 128 6.41 3.92 -10.65
C GLY A 128 7.14 4.82 -9.64
N LEU A 129 6.41 5.77 -9.08
CA LEU A 129 6.94 6.66 -8.03
C LEU A 129 6.55 6.13 -6.65
N VAL A 130 7.56 5.86 -5.82
CA VAL A 130 7.37 5.48 -4.42
C VAL A 130 7.66 6.70 -3.56
N ILE A 131 6.71 7.08 -2.71
CA ILE A 131 6.86 8.24 -1.81
C ILE A 131 6.90 7.72 -0.38
N LEU A 132 8.00 7.95 0.33
CA LEU A 132 8.06 7.67 1.76
C LEU A 132 7.40 8.81 2.52
N VAL A 133 6.51 8.49 3.46
CA VAL A 133 5.72 9.47 4.22
C VAL A 133 5.88 9.19 5.72
N GLY A 134 6.57 10.08 6.43
CA GLY A 134 6.77 9.93 7.87
C GLY A 134 7.64 11.02 8.49
N ALA A 135 7.47 11.26 9.78
CA ALA A 135 8.22 12.26 10.53
C ALA A 135 9.74 11.95 10.61
N PRO A 136 10.61 12.92 10.93
CA PRO A 136 12.00 12.62 11.26
C PRO A 136 12.10 11.53 12.34
N ALA A 137 13.18 10.74 12.30
CA ALA A 137 13.40 9.58 13.15
C ALA A 137 12.43 8.38 12.97
N SER A 138 11.47 8.42 12.04
CA SER A 138 10.54 7.30 11.78
C SER A 138 11.15 6.07 11.07
N GLY A 139 12.47 5.92 10.99
CA GLY A 139 13.10 4.77 10.34
C GLY A 139 13.13 4.72 8.80
N LYS A 140 12.64 5.74 8.07
CA LYS A 140 12.66 5.81 6.59
C LYS A 140 14.02 5.44 5.97
N THR A 141 15.08 6.14 6.36
CA THR A 141 16.43 5.93 5.83
C THR A 141 16.96 4.54 6.15
N SER A 142 16.65 4.01 7.34
CA SER A 142 17.02 2.66 7.74
C SER A 142 16.30 1.60 6.89
N PHE A 143 15.02 1.82 6.60
CA PHE A 143 14.24 0.96 5.72
C PHE A 143 14.78 0.97 4.28
N VAL A 144 15.10 2.14 3.74
CA VAL A 144 15.72 2.27 2.40
C VAL A 144 17.07 1.55 2.35
N ARG A 145 17.93 1.75 3.35
CA ARG A 145 19.22 1.04 3.45
C ARG A 145 19.01 -0.47 3.49
N ALA A 146 18.00 -0.94 4.20
CA ALA A 146 17.66 -2.37 4.26
C ALA A 146 17.18 -2.91 2.91
N LEU A 147 16.38 -2.16 2.15
CA LEU A 147 15.96 -2.52 0.79
C LEU A 147 17.17 -2.66 -0.15
N ILE A 148 18.10 -1.71 -0.12
CA ILE A 148 19.32 -1.73 -0.93
C ILE A 148 20.22 -2.92 -0.53
N ALA A 149 20.48 -3.09 0.76
CA ALA A 149 21.33 -4.18 1.27
C ALA A 149 20.78 -5.57 0.89
N ARG A 150 19.45 -5.71 0.80
CA ARG A 150 18.77 -6.93 0.35
C ARG A 150 18.58 -7.02 -1.16
N ARG A 151 19.11 -6.08 -1.94
CA ARG A 151 18.97 -6.01 -3.40
C ARG A 151 17.51 -6.01 -3.87
N ARG A 152 16.63 -5.39 -3.08
CA ARG A 152 15.22 -5.17 -3.44
C ARG A 152 15.05 -3.97 -4.37
N ILE A 153 15.94 -2.99 -4.24
CA ILE A 153 16.08 -1.84 -5.14
C ILE A 153 17.57 -1.51 -5.29
N ASP A 154 17.95 -0.91 -6.41
CA ASP A 154 19.28 -0.33 -6.58
C ASP A 154 19.39 1.02 -5.87
N ALA A 155 20.59 1.39 -5.41
CA ALA A 155 20.81 2.65 -4.68
C ALA A 155 20.39 3.88 -5.51
N GLU A 156 20.63 3.84 -6.82
CA GLU A 156 20.28 4.87 -7.78
C GLU A 156 18.77 5.09 -7.92
N THR A 157 17.95 4.14 -7.43
CA THR A 157 16.49 4.26 -7.36
C THR A 157 16.05 5.31 -6.35
N VAL A 158 16.85 5.55 -5.32
CA VAL A 158 16.54 6.46 -4.24
C VAL A 158 16.94 7.88 -4.63
N VAL A 159 16.02 8.82 -4.39
CA VAL A 159 16.25 10.25 -4.52
C VAL A 159 15.98 10.87 -3.15
N SER A 160 17.07 11.07 -2.39
CA SER A 160 17.02 11.62 -1.04
C SER A 160 17.29 13.12 -1.01
N SER A 161 16.42 13.90 -0.36
CA SER A 161 16.69 15.34 -0.16
C SER A 161 17.86 15.59 0.78
N ASP A 162 18.13 14.69 1.73
CA ASP A 162 19.28 14.81 2.63
C ASP A 162 20.61 14.52 1.91
N GLU A 163 20.65 13.52 1.03
CA GLU A 163 21.83 13.25 0.19
C GLU A 163 22.06 14.37 -0.82
N ILE A 164 21.01 14.87 -1.48
CA ILE A 164 21.10 16.01 -2.39
C ILE A 164 21.62 17.27 -1.67
N ARG A 165 21.17 17.52 -0.43
CA ARG A 165 21.68 18.63 0.39
C ARG A 165 23.19 18.49 0.61
N ALA A 166 23.63 17.31 1.02
CA ALA A 166 25.06 17.04 1.25
C ALA A 166 25.89 17.16 -0.04
N GLU A 167 25.38 16.68 -1.18
CA GLU A 167 26.05 16.78 -2.48
C GLU A 167 26.17 18.22 -3.00
N LEU A 168 25.12 19.03 -2.85
CA LEU A 168 25.08 20.39 -3.40
C LEU A 168 25.80 21.41 -2.53
N PHE A 169 25.79 21.23 -1.20
CA PHE A 169 26.24 22.25 -0.26
C PHE A 169 27.34 21.78 0.69
N GLY A 170 27.64 20.47 0.78
CA GLY A 170 28.58 19.95 1.77
C GLY A 170 28.13 20.27 3.20
N ASP A 171 29.01 20.90 3.98
CA ASP A 171 28.64 21.48 5.28
C ASP A 171 27.86 22.79 5.08
N PRO A 172 26.73 23.00 5.78
CA PRO A 172 25.86 24.13 5.54
C PRO A 172 26.61 25.46 5.79
N PRO A 173 26.65 26.38 4.81
CA PRO A 173 27.25 27.69 5.01
C PRO A 173 26.43 28.50 6.04
N ALA A 174 27.12 29.15 6.97
CA ALA A 174 26.54 29.82 8.14
C ALA A 174 25.55 30.96 7.83
N GLU A 175 25.45 31.41 6.57
CA GLU A 175 24.70 32.60 6.15
C GLU A 175 23.88 32.38 4.87
N ALA A 176 23.59 31.13 4.48
CA ALA A 176 22.74 30.89 3.31
C ALA A 176 21.25 31.11 3.63
N ASP A 177 20.55 31.75 2.70
CA ASP A 177 19.09 31.83 2.70
C ASP A 177 18.49 30.41 2.63
N SER A 178 17.89 29.97 3.74
CA SER A 178 17.33 28.63 3.90
C SER A 178 16.29 28.29 2.82
N ASP A 179 15.50 29.27 2.38
CA ASP A 179 14.44 29.05 1.40
C ASP A 179 15.03 28.82 -0.01
N ALA A 180 16.06 29.58 -0.37
CA ALA A 180 16.77 29.40 -1.64
C ALA A 180 17.53 28.07 -1.70
N VAL A 181 18.11 27.64 -0.56
CA VAL A 181 18.76 26.33 -0.43
C VAL A 181 17.75 25.20 -0.63
N ASP A 182 16.62 25.24 0.10
CA ASP A 182 15.60 24.21 0.00
C ASP A 182 14.95 24.16 -1.40
N ALA A 183 14.75 25.31 -2.05
CA ALA A 183 14.28 25.36 -3.43
C ALA A 183 15.20 24.60 -4.39
N ARG A 184 16.52 24.82 -4.30
CA ARG A 184 17.51 24.12 -5.14
C ARG A 184 17.54 22.61 -4.87
N ILE A 185 17.38 22.20 -3.60
CA ILE A 185 17.29 20.77 -3.23
C ILE A 185 16.06 20.13 -3.87
N PHE A 186 14.89 20.79 -3.77
CA PHE A 186 13.66 20.26 -4.34
C PHE A 186 13.64 20.27 -5.87
N GLU A 187 14.25 21.27 -6.51
CA GLU A 187 14.45 21.29 -7.96
C GLU A 187 15.31 20.12 -8.42
N GLU A 188 16.43 19.88 -7.75
CA GLU A 188 17.34 18.77 -8.07
C GLU A 188 16.68 17.41 -7.82
N ARG A 189 15.94 17.26 -6.70
CA ARG A 189 15.15 16.06 -6.41
C ARG A 189 14.17 15.76 -7.54
N ASP A 190 13.40 16.77 -7.92
CA ASP A 190 12.40 16.62 -8.96
C ASP A 190 13.03 16.31 -10.31
N ARG A 191 14.16 16.94 -10.66
CA ARG A 191 14.94 16.64 -11.86
C ARG A 191 15.36 15.17 -11.91
N ARG A 192 15.89 14.63 -10.81
CA ARG A 192 16.29 13.21 -10.70
C ARG A 192 15.09 12.26 -10.82
N ILE A 193 13.97 12.56 -10.15
CA ILE A 193 12.74 11.78 -10.25
C ILE A 193 12.21 11.78 -11.68
N ILE A 194 12.11 12.96 -12.31
CA ILE A 194 11.68 13.13 -13.71
C ILE A 194 12.54 12.29 -14.64
N ALA A 195 13.87 12.36 -14.52
CA ALA A 195 14.79 11.62 -15.37
C ALA A 195 14.58 10.10 -15.28
N ARG A 196 14.27 9.57 -14.09
CA ARG A 196 13.98 8.14 -13.89
C ARG A 196 12.64 7.75 -14.49
N LEU A 197 11.58 8.50 -14.20
CA LEU A 197 10.24 8.21 -14.72
C LEU A 197 10.16 8.35 -16.25
N ALA A 198 10.85 9.33 -16.83
CA ALA A 198 10.95 9.49 -18.29
C ALA A 198 11.63 8.30 -18.97
N ALA A 199 12.52 7.60 -18.26
CA ALA A 199 13.17 6.38 -18.74
C ALA A 199 12.37 5.10 -18.41
N GLY A 200 11.12 5.23 -17.92
CA GLY A 200 10.30 4.10 -17.51
C GLY A 200 10.80 3.35 -16.27
N ARG A 201 11.68 3.98 -15.46
CA ARG A 201 12.25 3.38 -14.26
C ARG A 201 11.58 3.90 -12.99
N SER A 202 11.49 3.06 -11.98
CA SER A 202 11.01 3.43 -10.65
C SER A 202 11.88 4.48 -9.99
N ALA A 203 11.28 5.33 -9.15
CA ALA A 203 12.01 6.25 -8.27
C ALA A 203 11.43 6.20 -6.85
N VAL A 204 12.28 6.25 -5.83
CA VAL A 204 11.89 6.35 -4.41
C VAL A 204 12.21 7.75 -3.93
N ALA A 205 11.19 8.57 -3.69
CA ALA A 205 11.33 9.89 -3.10
C ALA A 205 11.51 9.77 -1.58
N GLU A 206 12.76 9.83 -1.12
CA GLU A 206 13.10 9.75 0.30
C GLU A 206 13.17 11.16 0.91
N SER A 207 12.12 11.52 1.65
CA SER A 207 12.01 12.75 2.43
C SER A 207 10.92 12.53 3.49
N THR A 208 10.59 13.55 4.28
CA THR A 208 9.49 13.44 5.25
C THR A 208 8.13 13.31 4.57
N ASN A 209 7.88 14.12 3.53
CA ASN A 209 6.64 14.17 2.72
C ASN A 209 5.32 14.18 3.54
N VAL A 210 5.36 14.69 4.77
CA VAL A 210 4.20 14.70 5.67
C VAL A 210 3.16 15.75 5.29
N THR A 211 3.54 16.81 4.56
CA THR A 211 2.63 17.87 4.15
C THR A 211 1.91 17.53 2.83
N PRO A 212 0.62 17.90 2.67
CA PRO A 212 -0.10 17.72 1.41
C PRO A 212 0.59 18.42 0.23
N GLN A 213 1.18 19.60 0.44
CA GLN A 213 1.87 20.35 -0.61
C GLN A 213 3.08 19.60 -1.17
N ALA A 214 3.89 18.98 -0.30
CA ALA A 214 5.04 18.18 -0.72
C ALA A 214 4.59 16.99 -1.59
N ARG A 215 3.52 16.30 -1.18
CA ARG A 215 2.97 15.16 -1.93
C ARG A 215 2.32 15.58 -3.24
N ALA A 216 1.55 16.67 -3.26
CA ALA A 216 0.89 17.19 -4.46
C ALA A 216 1.89 17.51 -5.59
N ARG A 217 3.08 18.01 -5.23
CA ARG A 217 4.16 18.26 -6.18
C ARG A 217 4.67 16.96 -6.82
N LEU A 218 4.94 15.94 -6.02
CA LEU A 218 5.38 14.61 -6.48
C LEU A 218 4.30 13.89 -7.30
N LEU A 219 3.04 13.96 -6.86
CA LEU A 219 1.88 13.43 -7.60
C LEU A 219 1.71 14.11 -8.97
N THR A 220 2.01 15.41 -9.06
CA THR A 220 1.99 16.14 -10.33
C THR A 220 3.07 15.65 -11.29
N ILE A 221 4.28 15.35 -10.77
CA ILE A 221 5.35 14.76 -11.57
C ILE A 221 4.95 13.37 -12.06
N ALA A 222 4.50 12.48 -11.18
CA ALA A 222 4.12 11.11 -11.55
C ALA A 222 3.02 11.08 -12.62
N ARG A 223 2.00 11.94 -12.48
CA ARG A 223 0.91 12.08 -13.46
C ARG A 223 1.40 12.42 -14.88
N ARG A 224 2.45 13.25 -15.03
CA ARG A 224 3.01 13.59 -16.35
C ARG A 224 3.55 12.38 -17.11
N PHE A 225 3.95 11.34 -16.38
CA PHE A 225 4.52 10.11 -16.94
C PHE A 225 3.57 8.92 -16.86
N ASN A 226 2.30 9.13 -16.45
CA ASN A 226 1.35 8.06 -16.15
C ASN A 226 1.91 7.00 -15.17
N ALA A 227 2.81 7.40 -14.29
CA ALA A 227 3.44 6.52 -13.32
C ALA A 227 2.50 6.32 -12.12
N PRO A 228 2.18 5.07 -11.72
CA PRO A 228 1.44 4.83 -10.49
C PRO A 228 2.26 5.31 -9.28
N VAL A 229 1.56 5.82 -8.27
CA VAL A 229 2.18 6.29 -7.03
C VAL A 229 1.89 5.34 -5.89
N THR A 230 2.95 4.79 -5.29
CA THR A 230 2.85 3.99 -4.05
C THR A 230 3.36 4.83 -2.88
N MET A 231 2.53 5.03 -1.86
CA MET A 231 2.95 5.74 -0.65
C MET A 231 3.22 4.77 0.49
N LEU A 232 4.41 4.85 1.07
CA LEU A 232 4.85 4.03 2.21
C LEU A 232 4.85 4.88 3.47
N ARG A 233 3.94 4.60 4.41
CA ARG A 233 3.75 5.37 5.63
C ARG A 233 4.57 4.78 6.78
N PHE A 234 5.17 5.66 7.57
CA PHE A 234 5.85 5.33 8.81
C PHE A 234 5.10 5.99 9.96
N THR A 235 4.33 5.19 10.69
CA THR A 235 3.28 5.65 11.61
C THR A 235 3.67 5.48 13.08
N ASP A 236 4.97 5.56 13.40
CA ASP A 236 5.44 5.52 14.78
C ASP A 236 4.81 6.64 15.62
N GLU A 237 4.55 6.34 16.89
CA GLU A 237 3.99 7.31 17.83
C GLU A 237 5.05 8.37 18.18
N VAL A 238 4.59 9.58 18.50
CA VAL A 238 5.49 10.71 18.79
C VAL A 238 6.50 10.41 19.90
N THR A 239 6.11 9.62 20.91
CA THR A 239 7.02 9.20 21.99
C THR A 239 8.19 8.37 21.46
N ASP A 240 7.95 7.45 20.53
CA ASP A 240 9.01 6.61 19.96
C ASP A 240 9.90 7.42 19.03
N LEU A 241 9.30 8.31 18.23
CA LEU A 241 10.05 9.21 17.35
C LEU A 241 11.02 10.09 18.14
N LEU A 242 10.58 10.60 19.29
CA LEU A 242 11.43 11.40 20.18
C LEU A 242 12.57 10.56 20.79
N GLN A 243 12.26 9.34 21.26
CA GLN A 243 13.29 8.44 21.77
C GLN A 243 14.33 8.12 20.68
N GLN A 244 13.88 7.72 19.48
CA GLN A 244 14.75 7.41 18.35
C GLN A 244 15.55 8.64 17.88
N HIS A 245 14.99 9.84 17.97
CA HIS A 245 15.68 11.07 17.64
C HIS A 245 16.84 11.37 18.62
N VAL A 246 16.61 11.18 19.92
CA VAL A 246 17.65 11.30 20.95
C VAL A 246 18.76 10.27 20.72
N GLU A 247 18.39 9.00 20.47
CA GLU A 247 19.35 7.92 20.16
C GLU A 247 20.17 8.23 18.90
N ARG A 248 19.58 8.89 17.90
CA ARG A 248 20.25 9.27 16.65
C ARG A 248 21.23 10.45 16.81
N GLY A 249 20.97 11.37 17.74
CA GLY A 249 21.84 12.52 18.01
C GLY A 249 22.02 13.50 16.84
N ARG A 250 21.00 13.64 15.97
CA ARG A 250 21.06 14.51 14.78
C ARG A 250 20.85 15.98 15.19
N PRO A 251 21.80 16.91 14.97
CA PRO A 251 21.75 18.27 15.54
C PRO A 251 20.88 19.27 14.75
N ASP A 252 20.59 18.99 13.48
CA ASP A 252 19.85 19.85 12.54
C ASP A 252 18.32 19.73 12.65
N VAL A 253 17.80 18.81 13.46
CA VAL A 253 16.36 18.63 13.72
C VAL A 253 16.15 18.70 15.22
N THR A 254 15.21 19.52 15.69
CA THR A 254 14.92 19.59 17.13
C THR A 254 13.80 18.64 17.54
N ALA A 255 13.69 18.35 18.83
CA ALA A 255 12.54 17.62 19.38
C ALA A 255 11.19 18.35 19.13
N ALA A 256 11.19 19.68 19.01
CA ALA A 256 10.00 20.43 18.66
C ALA A 256 9.58 20.17 17.20
N ASP A 257 10.56 20.11 16.29
CA ASP A 257 10.31 19.76 14.89
C ASP A 257 9.75 18.34 14.77
N VAL A 258 10.34 17.36 15.45
CA VAL A 258 9.83 15.97 15.45
C VAL A 258 8.35 15.92 15.84
N ARG A 259 7.95 16.65 16.90
CA ARG A 259 6.54 16.75 17.32
C ARG A 259 5.67 17.43 16.25
N ALA A 260 6.15 18.52 15.65
CA ALA A 260 5.41 19.23 14.60
C ALA A 260 5.18 18.33 13.37
N TYR A 261 6.20 17.64 12.90
CA TYR A 261 6.10 16.69 11.78
C TYR A 261 5.18 15.50 12.10
N ALA A 262 5.24 14.97 13.33
CA ALA A 262 4.34 13.90 13.77
C ALA A 262 2.87 14.36 13.79
N ALA A 263 2.60 15.57 14.30
CA ALA A 263 1.24 16.13 14.31
C ALA A 263 0.69 16.32 12.88
N ILE A 264 1.51 16.80 11.94
CA ILE A 264 1.13 16.92 10.53
C ILE A 264 0.85 15.52 9.93
N MET A 265 1.72 14.54 10.19
CA MET A 265 1.52 13.15 9.73
C MET A 265 0.16 12.59 10.20
N THR A 266 -0.15 12.73 11.50
CA THR A 266 -1.41 12.25 12.07
C THR A 266 -2.63 12.92 11.44
N ARG A 267 -2.55 14.24 11.22
CA ARG A 267 -3.66 15.03 10.66
C ARG A 267 -3.87 14.80 9.17
N ASP A 268 -2.77 14.79 8.40
CA ASP A 268 -2.82 14.97 6.95
C ASP A 268 -2.39 13.74 6.13
N ALA A 269 -1.95 12.65 6.77
CA ALA A 269 -1.44 11.47 6.06
C ALA A 269 -2.12 10.16 6.47
N SER A 270 -3.43 10.22 6.75
CA SER A 270 -4.25 9.00 6.88
C SER A 270 -4.26 8.22 5.57
N ALA A 271 -4.41 6.89 5.61
CA ALA A 271 -4.40 6.08 4.38
C ALA A 271 -5.53 6.47 3.42
N GLY A 272 -6.69 6.90 3.94
CA GLY A 272 -7.79 7.43 3.11
C GLY A 272 -7.43 8.75 2.44
N GLN A 273 -6.78 9.67 3.18
CA GLN A 273 -6.34 10.96 2.66
C GLN A 273 -5.27 10.79 1.57
N LEU A 274 -4.30 9.91 1.77
CA LEU A 274 -3.26 9.66 0.76
C LEU A 274 -3.85 9.06 -0.53
N ARG A 275 -4.88 8.21 -0.42
CA ARG A 275 -5.61 7.70 -1.59
C ARG A 275 -6.41 8.80 -2.29
N SER A 276 -7.11 9.67 -1.55
CA SER A 276 -7.87 10.77 -2.15
C SER A 276 -6.99 11.80 -2.86
N GLU A 277 -5.73 11.93 -2.45
CA GLU A 277 -4.73 12.74 -3.15
C GLU A 277 -4.24 12.13 -4.48
N GLY A 278 -4.46 10.82 -4.69
CA GLY A 278 -4.10 10.13 -5.92
C GLY A 278 -3.01 9.05 -5.77
N ALA A 279 -2.73 8.58 -4.56
CA ALA A 279 -1.92 7.36 -4.39
C ALA A 279 -2.67 6.14 -4.97
N ALA A 280 -2.01 5.41 -5.87
CA ALA A 280 -2.53 4.14 -6.40
C ALA A 280 -2.52 3.04 -5.33
N ALA A 281 -1.51 3.06 -4.45
CA ALA A 281 -1.42 2.15 -3.31
C ALA A 281 -0.85 2.88 -2.08
N VAL A 282 -1.28 2.47 -0.89
CA VAL A 282 -0.81 3.01 0.39
C VAL A 282 -0.56 1.84 1.33
N HIS A 283 0.65 1.77 1.89
CA HIS A 283 1.06 0.71 2.82
C HIS A 283 1.72 1.30 4.05
N ASP A 284 1.47 0.69 5.20
CA ASP A 284 2.21 0.98 6.42
C ASP A 284 3.46 0.12 6.46
N VAL A 285 4.61 0.76 6.67
CA VAL A 285 5.88 0.07 6.87
C VAL A 285 5.98 -0.28 8.35
N PRO A 286 6.12 -1.57 8.70
CA PRO A 286 6.17 -1.95 10.09
C PRO A 286 7.46 -1.48 10.76
N GLY A 287 7.34 -1.10 12.03
CA GLY A 287 8.40 -0.44 12.78
C GLY A 287 8.76 -1.14 14.10
N ARG A 288 9.64 -0.50 14.87
CA ARG A 288 10.23 -1.05 16.10
C ARG A 288 9.18 -1.46 17.14
N ARG A 289 8.07 -0.71 17.28
CA ARG A 289 6.99 -1.07 18.21
C ARG A 289 6.28 -2.38 17.87
N GLN A 290 6.28 -2.77 16.60
CA GLN A 290 5.71 -4.05 16.17
C GLN A 290 6.74 -5.18 16.29
N GLY A 291 7.91 -4.92 16.89
CA GLY A 291 9.02 -5.88 16.99
C GLY A 291 9.69 -6.14 15.66
N VAL A 292 9.49 -5.27 14.66
CA VAL A 292 9.99 -5.48 13.29
C VAL A 292 11.17 -4.56 13.04
N THR A 293 12.30 -5.17 12.68
CA THR A 293 13.50 -4.45 12.24
C THR A 293 13.30 -3.87 10.82
N PRO A 294 14.06 -2.83 10.42
CA PRO A 294 14.02 -2.34 9.04
C PRO A 294 14.30 -3.43 8.00
N ALA A 295 15.13 -4.40 8.39
CA ALA A 295 15.49 -5.59 7.64
C ALA A 295 14.28 -6.51 7.36
N GLU A 296 13.55 -6.88 8.39
CA GLU A 296 12.32 -7.69 8.29
C GLU A 296 11.18 -6.90 7.62
N ALA A 297 11.12 -5.59 7.83
CA ALA A 297 10.18 -4.73 7.13
C ALA A 297 10.45 -4.72 5.62
N ALA A 298 11.71 -4.61 5.20
CA ALA A 298 12.11 -4.66 3.79
C ALA A 298 11.76 -6.00 3.11
N GLU A 299 11.78 -7.12 3.85
CA GLU A 299 11.38 -8.43 3.32
C GLU A 299 9.90 -8.50 2.94
N ARG A 300 9.08 -7.60 3.47
CA ARG A 300 7.66 -7.52 3.12
C ARG A 300 7.40 -6.88 1.77
N PHE A 301 8.38 -6.21 1.16
CA PHE A 301 8.19 -5.44 -0.07
C PHE A 301 9.04 -5.98 -1.22
N THR A 302 8.39 -6.21 -2.36
CA THR A 302 9.04 -6.61 -3.62
C THR A 302 8.78 -5.54 -4.67
N PHE A 303 9.84 -4.96 -5.22
CA PHE A 303 9.76 -3.91 -6.23
C PHE A 303 9.93 -4.54 -7.62
N CYS A 304 9.09 -4.12 -8.56
CA CYS A 304 9.08 -4.60 -9.95
C CYS A 304 9.99 -3.77 -10.86
#